data_AF-A0A0C5VQN1-F1
#
_entry.id   AF-A0A0C5VQN1-F1
#
_cell.length_a   1.000
_cell.length_b   1.000
_cell.length_c   1.000
_cell.angle_alpha   90.00
_cell.angle_beta   90.00
_cell.angle_gamma   90.00
#
_symmetry.space_group_name_H-M   'P 1'
#
loop_
_entity.id
_entity.type
_entity.pdbx_description
1 polymer ?
#
loop_
_entity_poly.entity_id
_entity_poly.type
_entity_poly.pdbx_seq_one_letter_code
_entity_poly.pdbx_strand_id
1 'polypeptide(L)' 'MFVDQFLKEPGKIEDYGSFLSVTYEENWVELQFEFGCLSRICIGNLYDDGNNPKWPYS' A
#
# COMPACT_ATOMS: atom_id res chain seq x y z
N MET A 1 -29.97 -28.36 2.67
CA MET A 1 -29.60 -27.25 3.60
C MET A 1 -28.24 -26.75 3.12
N PHE A 2 -28.21 -25.72 2.28
CA PHE A 2 -26.98 -25.27 1.59
C PHE A 2 -26.42 -23.96 2.14
N VAL A 3 -27.19 -23.21 2.94
CA VAL A 3 -26.83 -21.85 3.37
C VAL A 3 -26.08 -21.85 4.72
N ASP A 4 -26.42 -22.76 5.63
CA ASP A 4 -25.81 -22.81 6.98
C ASP A 4 -24.32 -23.14 6.99
N GLN A 5 -23.80 -23.77 5.93
CA GLN A 5 -22.39 -24.13 5.82
C GLN A 5 -21.50 -22.91 5.54
N PHE A 6 -22.05 -21.88 4.86
CA PHE A 6 -21.33 -20.64 4.53
C PHE A 6 -21.39 -19.57 5.63
N LEU A 7 -22.26 -19.73 6.63
CA LEU A 7 -22.37 -18.81 7.77
C LEU A 7 -21.38 -19.11 8.90
N LYS A 8 -20.70 -20.26 8.86
CA LYS A 8 -19.75 -20.71 9.88
C LYS A 8 -18.29 -20.37 9.57
N GLU A 9 -17.99 -20.04 8.32
CA GLU A 9 -16.66 -19.62 7.93
C GLU A 9 -16.53 -18.11 8.12
N PRO A 10 -15.51 -17.60 8.84
CA PRO A 10 -15.27 -16.18 8.91
C PRO A 10 -15.08 -15.66 7.48
N GLY A 11 -15.88 -14.68 7.08
CA GLY A 11 -15.79 -14.07 5.76
C GLY A 11 -14.36 -13.62 5.50
N LYS A 12 -13.75 -14.13 4.43
CA LYS A 12 -12.41 -13.74 4.01
C LYS A 12 -12.56 -12.49 3.16
N ILE A 13 -12.26 -11.32 3.74
CA ILE A 13 -12.19 -10.09 2.96
C ILE A 13 -10.78 -10.02 2.38
N GLU A 14 -10.69 -10.16 1.07
CA GLU A 14 -9.43 -9.97 0.33
C GLU A 14 -9.34 -8.50 -0.09
N ASP A 15 -8.47 -7.76 0.59
CA ASP A 15 -8.10 -6.42 0.19
C ASP A 15 -6.68 -6.44 -0.38
N TYR A 16 -6.57 -6.05 -1.65
CA TYR A 16 -5.30 -5.94 -2.36
C TYR A 16 -4.66 -4.55 -2.18
N GLY A 17 -5.31 -3.69 -1.40
CA GLY A 17 -4.88 -2.35 -1.09
C GLY A 17 -5.01 -1.37 -2.26
N SER A 18 -4.67 -0.12 -1.99
CA SER A 18 -4.47 0.89 -3.02
C SER A 18 -3.37 1.86 -2.58
N PHE A 19 -2.83 2.65 -3.50
CA PHE A 19 -1.83 3.65 -3.16
C PHE A 19 -2.02 4.95 -3.93
N LEU A 20 -1.59 6.05 -3.32
CA LEU A 20 -1.43 7.36 -3.95
C LEU A 20 0.04 7.75 -3.84
N SER A 21 0.73 7.86 -4.97
CA SER A 21 2.13 8.26 -5.03
C SER A 21 2.27 9.64 -5.66
N VAL A 22 2.90 10.55 -4.93
CA VAL A 22 3.20 11.93 -5.37
C VAL A 22 4.69 12.15 -5.30
N THR A 23 5.26 12.67 -6.38
CA THR A 23 6.65 13.13 -6.43
C THR A 23 6.66 14.63 -6.62
N TYR A 24 7.41 15.34 -5.77
CA TYR A 24 7.62 16.77 -5.86
C TYR A 24 9.10 17.09 -5.67
N GLU A 25 9.73 17.63 -6.72
CA GLU A 25 11.19 17.78 -6.82
C GLU A 25 11.89 16.43 -6.56
N GLU A 26 12.76 16.37 -5.55
CA GLU A 26 13.46 15.14 -5.14
C GLU A 26 12.69 14.33 -4.09
N ASN A 27 11.60 14.89 -3.57
CA ASN A 27 10.82 14.28 -2.51
C ASN A 27 9.72 13.39 -3.10
N TRP A 28 9.53 12.24 -2.47
CA TRP A 28 8.48 11.30 -2.78
C TRP A 28 7.68 10.97 -1.54
N VAL A 29 6.36 11.01 -1.71
CA VAL A 29 5.39 10.63 -0.70
C VAL A 29 4.44 9.61 -1.31
N GLU A 30 4.36 8.45 -0.70
CA GLU A 30 3.38 7.43 -1.04
C GLU A 30 2.48 7.12 0.16
N LEU A 31 1.18 7.16 -0.07
CA LEU A 31 0.15 6.77 0.88
C LEU A 31 -0.39 5.40 0.47
N GLN A 32 -0.33 4.43 1.36
CA GLN A 32 -0.88 3.08 1.13
C GLN A 32 -2.13 2.90 1.98
N PHE A 33 -3.16 2.32 1.38
CA PHE A 33 -4.47 2.14 1.98
C PHE A 33 -4.83 0.66 2.05
N GLU A 34 -5.41 0.27 3.18
CA GLU A 34 -6.05 -1.01 3.40
C GLU A 34 -7.48 -0.78 3.90
N PHE A 35 -8.46 -1.44 3.30
CA PHE A 35 -9.89 -1.33 3.57
C PHE A 35 -10.40 0.11 3.52
N GLY A 36 -9.85 0.90 2.58
CA GLY A 36 -10.15 2.33 2.44
C GLY A 36 -9.57 3.21 3.54
N CYS A 37 -8.79 2.65 4.46
CA CYS A 37 -8.11 3.36 5.54
C CYS A 37 -6.63 3.52 5.22
N LEU A 38 -6.04 4.65 5.59
CA LEU A 38 -4.59 4.86 5.45
C LEU A 38 -3.85 3.90 6.40
N SER A 39 -3.08 2.97 5.84
CA SER A 39 -2.32 1.97 6.61
C SER A 39 -0.84 2.33 6.75
N ARG A 40 -0.27 3.03 5.75
CA ARG A 40 1.15 3.42 5.73
C ARG A 40 1.40 4.72 4.99
N ILE A 41 2.38 5.48 5.48
CA ILE A 41 2.94 6.65 4.80
C ILE A 41 4.43 6.37 4.56
N CYS A 42 4.84 6.37 3.30
CA CYS A 42 6.23 6.26 2.88
C CYS A 42 6.71 7.65 2.45
N ILE A 43 7.84 8.11 3.01
CA ILE A 43 8.47 9.37 2.65
C ILE A 43 9.93 9.08 2.35
N GLY A 44 10.44 9.58 1.23
CA GLY A 44 11.84 9.43 0.89
C GLY A 44 12.24 10.21 -0.35
N ASN A 45 13.51 10.08 -0.73
CA ASN A 45 13.99 10.55 -2.01
C ASN A 45 14.06 9.35 -2.95
N LEU A 46 13.39 9.42 -4.10
CA LEU A 46 13.43 8.35 -5.10
C LEU A 46 14.80 8.20 -5.74
N TYR A 47 15.63 9.24 -5.69
CA TYR A 47 16.94 9.29 -6.34
C TYR A 47 18.03 9.75 -5.38
N ASP A 48 19.26 9.28 -5.61
CA ASP A 48 20.47 9.83 -4.99
C ASP A 48 21.03 11.02 -5.78
N ASP A 49 22.07 11.67 -5.27
CA ASP A 49 22.75 12.81 -5.90
C ASP A 49 23.35 12.47 -7.29
N GLY A 50 23.46 11.17 -7.60
CA GLY A 50 23.89 10.64 -8.90
C GLY A 50 22.73 10.27 -9.84
N ASN A 51 21.49 10.64 -9.49
CA ASN A 51 20.26 10.31 -10.22
C ASN A 51 19.97 8.80 -10.32
N ASN A 52 20.49 7.99 -9.40
CA ASN A 52 20.20 6.56 -9.32
C ASN A 52 18.98 6.30 -8.43
N PRO A 53 18.09 5.35 -8.77
CA PRO A 53 16.93 5.06 -7.95
C PRO A 53 17.35 4.50 -6.58
N LYS A 54 16.96 5.20 -5.51
CA LYS A 54 17.01 4.73 -4.12
C LYS A 54 15.80 3.86 -3.86
N TRP A 55 15.91 2.57 -4.18
CA TRP A 55 14.93 1.60 -3.71
C TRP A 55 15.02 1.49 -2.18
N PRO A 56 13.89 1.42 -1.45
CA PRO A 56 13.94 1.04 -0.04
C PRO A 56 14.56 -0.36 0.02
N TYR A 57 15.82 -0.45 0.46
CA TYR A 57 16.50 -1.72 0.59
C TYR A 57 15.68 -2.65 1.50
N SER A 58 15.55 -3.89 1.03
CA SER A 58 14.94 -5.05 1.71
C SER A 58 15.43 -5.25 3.13
#